data_AF-A0A179HVU7-F1
#
_entry.id   AF-A0A179HVU7-F1
#
_cell.length_a   1.000
_cell.length_b   1.000
_cell.length_c   1.000
_cell.angle_alpha   90.00
_cell.angle_beta   90.00
_cell.angle_gamma   90.00
#
_symmetry.space_group_name_H-M   'P 1'
#
loop_
_entity.id
_entity.type
_entity.pdbx_description
1 polymer ?
#
loop_
_entity_poly.entity_id
_entity_poly.type
_entity_poly.pdbx_seq_one_letter_code
_entity_poly.pdbx_strand_id
1 'polypeptide(L)'
;MDALLLHLASNPELATPLLQIVQQHQEALTAAAASPESQQQLQSSVQLLLQQTQQPQPEGHLQALQTQASAPGQEDAPGEQDPSSSNPASQDAAQLQQQQQQQQGLAASAVSSQQQIPLPPESGEYPTINALMAALNAFYVTRGAAVVKKSASNYRIVNGVRMPTYYSVNCDRGPRRASSSKGLRRASTLKLDCPFRIVAAATKASDFRWSYRVVEPNHNHGPSSGPEAHAAHRKRTPAQRELMAKLASYGTIKARDAADIVKAAGGPSFFRQRDVYNDRQKARKAAGLPPREKGAKAKAKANNDSIQST
;
A
#
# COMPACT_ATOMS: atom_id res chain seq x y z
N MET A 1 -12.60 18.39 -0.23
CA MET A 1 -11.64 19.51 -0.40
C MET A 1 -11.14 20.07 0.94
N ASP A 2 -11.79 19.70 2.04
CA ASP A 2 -12.06 20.60 3.16
C ASP A 2 -10.93 20.62 4.21
N ALA A 3 -10.15 19.54 4.28
CA ALA A 3 -8.99 19.44 5.15
C ALA A 3 -7.86 20.43 4.80
N LEU A 4 -7.82 20.95 3.56
CA LEU A 4 -6.85 21.97 3.16
C LEU A 4 -7.27 23.37 3.65
N LEU A 5 -8.57 23.69 3.53
CA LEU A 5 -9.14 24.99 3.92
C LEU A 5 -9.01 25.24 5.43
N LEU A 6 -9.28 24.25 6.28
CA LEU A 6 -9.12 24.39 7.74
C LEU A 6 -7.67 24.68 8.17
N HIS A 7 -6.65 24.28 7.39
CA HIS A 7 -5.25 24.51 7.74
C HIS A 7 -4.73 25.89 7.33
N LEU A 8 -5.32 26.50 6.29
CA LEU A 8 -4.97 27.85 5.82
C LEU A 8 -5.41 28.94 6.81
N ALA A 9 -6.50 28.72 7.53
CA ALA A 9 -7.06 29.66 8.51
C ALA A 9 -6.14 29.96 9.72
N SER A 10 -5.10 29.16 9.96
CA SER A 10 -4.23 29.30 11.15
C SER A 10 -2.84 29.90 10.89
N ASN A 11 -2.49 30.30 9.66
CA ASN A 11 -1.20 30.96 9.36
C ASN A 11 -1.26 31.76 8.03
N PRO A 12 -1.70 33.03 8.04
CA PRO A 12 -1.95 33.79 6.80
C PRO A 12 -0.70 34.06 5.95
N GLU A 13 0.49 34.25 6.55
CA GLU A 13 1.75 34.45 5.80
C GLU A 13 2.18 33.25 4.94
N LEU A 14 1.69 32.04 5.23
CA LEU A 14 2.11 30.82 4.52
C LEU A 14 1.11 30.38 3.42
N ALA A 15 -0.05 31.03 3.31
CA ALA A 15 -1.09 30.63 2.38
C ALA A 15 -0.65 30.77 0.90
N THR A 16 -0.14 31.93 0.52
CA THR A 16 0.23 32.27 -0.88
C THR A 16 1.27 31.32 -1.48
N PRO A 17 2.46 31.10 -0.88
CA PRO A 17 3.46 30.22 -1.47
C PRO A 17 3.03 28.75 -1.49
N LEU A 18 2.24 28.28 -0.50
CA LEU A 18 1.76 26.90 -0.48
C LEU A 18 0.70 26.65 -1.55
N LEU A 19 -0.27 27.56 -1.71
CA LEU A 19 -1.25 27.50 -2.80
C LEU A 19 -0.53 27.51 -4.16
N GLN A 20 0.41 28.43 -4.38
CA GLN A 20 1.12 28.52 -5.66
C GLN A 20 2.00 27.29 -5.96
N ILE A 21 2.57 26.63 -4.95
CA ILE A 21 3.32 25.37 -5.13
C ILE A 21 2.39 24.20 -5.47
N VAL A 22 1.20 24.12 -4.85
CA VAL A 22 0.18 23.10 -5.17
C VAL A 22 -0.38 23.33 -6.57
N GLN A 23 -0.71 24.58 -6.91
CA GLN A 23 -1.18 25.03 -8.21
C GLN A 23 -0.18 24.63 -9.33
N GLN A 24 1.08 25.03 -9.21
CA GLN A 24 2.14 24.66 -10.17
C GLN A 24 2.31 23.14 -10.34
N HIS A 25 2.16 22.37 -9.26
CA HIS A 25 2.28 20.91 -9.32
C HIS A 25 1.04 20.27 -9.97
N GLN A 26 -0.15 20.83 -9.74
CA GLN A 26 -1.39 20.41 -10.40
C GLN A 26 -1.33 20.71 -11.90
N GLU A 27 -0.89 21.91 -12.27
CA GLU A 27 -0.70 22.37 -13.65
C GLU A 27 0.31 21.48 -14.41
N ALA A 28 1.45 21.17 -13.78
CA ALA A 28 2.45 20.25 -14.34
C ALA A 28 1.91 18.82 -14.54
N LEU A 29 1.07 18.32 -13.63
CA LEU A 29 0.39 17.02 -13.79
C LEU A 29 -0.63 17.05 -14.93
N THR A 30 -1.40 18.12 -15.08
CA THR A 30 -2.35 18.26 -16.20
C THR A 30 -1.64 18.42 -17.54
N ALA A 31 -0.53 19.17 -17.60
CA ALA A 31 0.29 19.29 -18.82
C ALA A 31 0.91 17.94 -19.23
N ALA A 32 1.38 17.14 -18.25
CA ALA A 32 1.90 15.80 -18.52
C ALA A 32 0.82 14.79 -18.96
N ALA A 33 -0.46 15.03 -18.65
CA ALA A 33 -1.59 14.22 -19.13
C ALA A 33 -2.11 14.66 -20.51
N ALA A 34 -1.82 15.90 -20.92
CA ALA A 34 -2.38 16.53 -22.11
C ALA A 34 -1.44 16.48 -23.35
N SER A 35 -0.97 15.28 -23.72
CA SER A 35 -0.50 15.11 -25.11
C SER A 35 -1.69 15.28 -26.07
N PRO A 36 -1.56 16.05 -27.16
CA PRO A 36 -2.66 16.24 -28.12
C PRO A 36 -3.15 14.93 -28.73
N GLU A 37 -2.27 13.94 -28.93
CA GLU A 37 -2.62 12.60 -29.40
C GLU A 37 -3.60 11.89 -28.45
N SER A 38 -3.42 12.06 -27.13
CA SER A 38 -4.27 11.47 -26.10
C SER A 38 -5.68 12.08 -26.11
N GLN A 39 -5.78 13.39 -26.33
CA GLN A 39 -7.07 14.07 -26.47
C GLN A 39 -7.79 13.63 -27.77
N GLN A 40 -7.05 13.49 -28.87
CA GLN A 40 -7.61 13.03 -30.14
C GLN A 40 -8.06 11.55 -30.09
N GLN A 41 -7.33 10.68 -29.38
CA GLN A 41 -7.76 9.30 -29.10
C GLN A 41 -9.02 9.26 -28.22
N LEU A 42 -9.13 10.11 -27.18
CA LEU A 42 -10.32 10.16 -26.34
C LEU A 42 -11.54 10.68 -27.11
N GLN A 43 -11.40 11.73 -27.92
CA GLN A 43 -12.49 12.25 -28.76
C GLN A 43 -13.00 11.20 -29.76
N SER A 44 -12.10 10.54 -30.48
CA SER A 44 -12.46 9.47 -31.42
C SER A 44 -13.06 8.24 -30.72
N SER A 45 -12.61 7.90 -29.51
CA SER A 45 -13.21 6.84 -28.68
C SER A 45 -14.65 7.16 -28.27
N VAL A 46 -14.92 8.39 -27.83
CA VAL A 46 -16.28 8.85 -27.47
C VAL A 46 -17.19 8.87 -28.70
N GLN A 47 -16.69 9.31 -29.85
CA GLN A 47 -17.47 9.36 -31.09
C GLN A 47 -17.82 7.95 -31.62
N LEU A 48 -16.91 6.98 -31.49
CA LEU A 48 -17.17 5.57 -31.84
C LEU A 48 -18.23 4.94 -30.90
N LEU A 49 -18.28 5.34 -29.63
CA LEU A 49 -19.28 4.86 -28.67
C LEU A 49 -20.67 5.44 -28.96
N LEU A 50 -20.74 6.74 -29.30
CA LEU A 50 -21.98 7.40 -29.74
C LEU A 50 -22.57 6.77 -31.01
N GLN A 51 -21.73 6.28 -31.93
CA GLN A 51 -22.19 5.64 -33.16
C GLN A 51 -22.93 4.31 -32.91
N GLN A 52 -22.58 3.59 -31.84
CA GLN A 52 -23.13 2.25 -31.55
C GLN A 52 -24.51 2.28 -30.87
N THR A 53 -24.89 3.38 -30.20
CA THR A 53 -26.17 3.49 -29.49
C THR A 53 -27.37 3.77 -30.41
N GLN A 54 -27.18 3.80 -31.73
CA GLN A 54 -28.20 4.13 -32.73
C GLN A 54 -28.76 2.91 -33.48
N GLN A 55 -28.48 1.68 -33.02
CA GLN A 55 -29.15 0.48 -33.53
C GLN A 55 -30.52 0.27 -32.83
N PRO A 56 -31.64 0.22 -33.57
CA PRO A 56 -32.95 -0.03 -32.97
C PRO A 56 -33.06 -1.46 -32.46
N GLN A 57 -33.64 -1.63 -31.27
CA GLN A 57 -34.02 -2.94 -30.73
C GLN A 57 -35.44 -3.33 -31.22
N PRO A 58 -35.72 -4.62 -31.49
CA PRO A 58 -37.07 -5.07 -31.80
C PRO A 58 -37.95 -5.11 -30.55
N GLU A 59 -39.21 -4.72 -30.69
CA GLU A 59 -40.20 -4.78 -29.59
C GLU A 59 -40.66 -6.23 -29.33
N GLY A 60 -40.83 -6.61 -28.05
CA GLY A 60 -41.02 -8.02 -27.68
C GLY A 60 -41.64 -8.28 -26.31
N HIS A 61 -42.97 -8.13 -26.23
CA HIS A 61 -43.88 -8.81 -25.29
C HIS A 61 -43.86 -8.44 -23.79
N LEU A 62 -45.05 -8.16 -23.26
CA LEU A 62 -45.37 -8.02 -21.82
C LEU A 62 -46.30 -9.17 -21.43
N GLN A 63 -46.17 -9.76 -20.24
CA GLN A 63 -47.33 -10.30 -19.48
C GLN A 63 -47.05 -10.45 -17.97
N ALA A 64 -48.10 -10.28 -17.17
CA ALA A 64 -48.16 -10.08 -15.71
C ALA A 64 -47.66 -11.22 -14.78
N LEU A 65 -47.36 -10.84 -13.51
CA LEU A 65 -48.00 -11.25 -12.23
C LEU A 65 -47.26 -10.48 -11.08
N GLN A 66 -47.80 -9.82 -10.04
CA GLN A 66 -49.01 -9.94 -9.19
C GLN A 66 -49.10 -11.28 -8.42
N THR A 67 -49.24 -11.36 -7.09
CA THR A 67 -49.31 -10.37 -5.97
C THR A 67 -48.76 -11.09 -4.68
N GLN A 68 -48.69 -10.62 -3.41
CA GLN A 68 -49.33 -9.61 -2.55
C GLN A 68 -48.30 -8.99 -1.55
N ALA A 69 -48.74 -8.25 -0.52
CA ALA A 69 -47.95 -7.82 0.65
C ALA A 69 -48.84 -7.72 1.92
N SER A 70 -48.26 -7.90 3.13
CA SER A 70 -48.88 -7.57 4.45
C SER A 70 -47.88 -7.65 5.64
N ALA A 71 -48.15 -6.84 6.69
CA ALA A 71 -47.58 -6.84 8.07
C ALA A 71 -48.78 -6.66 9.07
N PRO A 72 -48.70 -6.51 10.43
CA PRO A 72 -47.62 -6.20 11.42
C PRO A 72 -47.41 -7.35 12.47
N GLY A 73 -46.81 -7.21 13.67
CA GLY A 73 -45.95 -6.18 14.29
C GLY A 73 -46.41 -5.66 15.69
N GLN A 74 -45.51 -5.71 16.71
CA GLN A 74 -45.65 -5.29 18.14
C GLN A 74 -46.66 -6.16 18.97
N GLU A 75 -46.66 -6.26 20.31
CA GLU A 75 -46.18 -5.43 21.45
C GLU A 75 -45.44 -6.23 22.58
N ASP A 76 -45.62 -5.88 23.88
CA ASP A 76 -44.63 -6.03 24.98
C ASP A 76 -44.94 -7.03 26.15
N ALA A 77 -43.85 -7.62 26.68
CA ALA A 77 -43.59 -7.91 28.12
C ALA A 77 -44.49 -8.96 28.89
N PRO A 78 -44.36 -9.18 30.24
CA PRO A 78 -43.90 -10.51 30.73
C PRO A 78 -44.72 -11.17 31.88
N GLY A 79 -44.40 -12.43 32.22
CA GLY A 79 -44.93 -13.10 33.42
C GLY A 79 -44.18 -14.39 33.81
N GLU A 80 -43.94 -14.60 35.11
CA GLU A 80 -43.34 -15.81 35.70
C GLU A 80 -44.41 -16.76 36.27
N GLN A 81 -44.28 -18.07 36.03
CA GLN A 81 -44.54 -19.14 37.03
C GLN A 81 -44.16 -20.55 36.54
N ASP A 82 -43.38 -21.25 37.37
CA ASP A 82 -43.16 -22.71 37.41
C ASP A 82 -44.11 -23.30 38.51
N PRO A 83 -44.20 -24.63 38.82
CA PRO A 83 -43.45 -25.77 38.26
C PRO A 83 -44.29 -27.03 37.92
N SER A 84 -43.70 -27.97 37.13
CA SER A 84 -43.58 -29.40 37.52
C SER A 84 -42.96 -30.35 36.48
N SER A 85 -41.86 -31.00 36.88
CA SER A 85 -41.42 -32.37 36.59
C SER A 85 -41.90 -33.11 35.32
N SER A 86 -41.01 -33.24 34.33
CA SER A 86 -40.55 -34.58 33.89
C SER A 86 -39.20 -34.48 33.15
N ASN A 87 -38.38 -35.54 33.24
CA ASN A 87 -36.97 -35.53 32.83
C ASN A 87 -36.78 -36.19 31.44
N PRO A 88 -36.04 -35.55 30.52
CA PRO A 88 -35.23 -36.29 29.55
C PRO A 88 -33.78 -35.74 29.43
N ALA A 89 -33.23 -35.12 30.49
CA ALA A 89 -32.01 -34.30 30.49
C ALA A 89 -30.67 -35.00 30.14
N SER A 90 -30.68 -36.16 29.50
CA SER A 90 -29.48 -36.93 29.11
C SER A 90 -29.19 -36.97 27.60
N GLN A 91 -30.13 -36.56 26.75
CA GLN A 91 -29.92 -36.53 25.29
C GLN A 91 -29.54 -35.12 24.80
N ASP A 92 -30.25 -34.08 25.23
CA ASP A 92 -29.96 -32.68 24.86
C ASP A 92 -28.54 -32.24 25.24
N ALA A 93 -28.03 -32.63 26.40
CA ALA A 93 -26.70 -32.23 26.85
C ALA A 93 -25.58 -32.71 25.89
N ALA A 94 -25.69 -33.95 25.38
CA ALA A 94 -24.75 -34.50 24.41
C ALA A 94 -24.90 -33.83 23.04
N GLN A 95 -26.14 -33.54 22.62
CA GLN A 95 -26.43 -32.91 21.33
C GLN A 95 -26.01 -31.42 21.31
N LEU A 96 -26.23 -30.68 22.40
CA LEU A 96 -25.74 -29.31 22.61
C LEU A 96 -24.20 -29.27 22.66
N GLN A 97 -23.55 -30.22 23.35
CA GLN A 97 -22.09 -30.25 23.42
C GLN A 97 -21.46 -30.64 22.07
N GLN A 98 -22.08 -31.54 21.32
CA GLN A 98 -21.66 -31.85 19.95
C GLN A 98 -21.89 -30.67 18.99
N GLN A 99 -23.00 -29.94 19.13
CA GLN A 99 -23.27 -28.73 18.35
C GLN A 99 -22.29 -27.59 18.70
N GLN A 100 -21.92 -27.42 19.97
CA GLN A 100 -20.83 -26.51 20.36
C GLN A 100 -19.49 -26.94 19.76
N GLN A 101 -19.14 -28.22 19.76
CA GLN A 101 -17.90 -28.70 19.13
C GLN A 101 -17.89 -28.45 17.62
N GLN A 102 -19.02 -28.63 16.93
CA GLN A 102 -19.16 -28.29 15.51
C GLN A 102 -19.02 -26.78 15.25
N GLN A 103 -19.66 -25.94 16.07
CA GLN A 103 -19.54 -24.48 15.97
C GLN A 103 -18.13 -23.98 16.29
N GLN A 104 -17.45 -24.57 17.28
CA GLN A 104 -16.04 -24.30 17.59
C GLN A 104 -15.11 -24.74 16.45
N GLY A 105 -15.39 -25.88 15.80
CA GLY A 105 -14.66 -26.33 14.61
C GLY A 105 -14.82 -25.36 13.43
N LEU A 106 -16.05 -24.95 13.12
CA LEU A 106 -16.35 -23.96 12.08
C LEU A 106 -15.67 -22.61 12.36
N ALA A 107 -15.72 -22.14 13.61
CA ALA A 107 -15.03 -20.92 14.03
C ALA A 107 -13.50 -21.04 13.89
N ALA A 108 -12.90 -22.16 14.29
CA ALA A 108 -11.46 -22.41 14.14
C ALA A 108 -11.02 -22.42 12.66
N SER A 109 -11.80 -23.04 11.77
CA SER A 109 -11.56 -23.02 10.33
C SER A 109 -11.69 -21.61 9.72
N ALA A 110 -12.68 -20.82 10.16
CA ALA A 110 -12.85 -19.44 9.72
C ALA A 110 -11.71 -18.52 10.20
N VAL A 111 -11.22 -18.70 11.44
CA VAL A 111 -10.08 -17.93 11.98
C VAL A 111 -8.77 -18.31 11.28
N SER A 112 -8.56 -19.61 10.97
CA SER A 112 -7.35 -20.09 10.29
C SER A 112 -7.11 -19.39 8.95
N SER A 113 -8.16 -19.26 8.12
CA SER A 113 -8.04 -18.67 6.78
C SER A 113 -7.72 -17.16 6.78
N GLN A 114 -8.03 -16.43 7.86
CA GLN A 114 -7.64 -15.01 8.00
C GLN A 114 -6.20 -14.80 8.47
N GLN A 115 -5.51 -15.82 8.97
CA GLN A 115 -4.13 -15.71 9.46
C GLN A 115 -3.06 -16.10 8.44
N GLN A 116 -3.43 -16.61 7.26
CA GLN A 116 -2.48 -17.02 6.23
C GLN A 116 -2.37 -15.98 5.10
N ILE A 117 -1.14 -15.69 4.65
CA ILE A 117 -0.91 -14.89 3.44
C ILE A 117 -1.20 -15.78 2.23
N PRO A 118 -2.15 -15.43 1.35
CA PRO A 118 -2.49 -16.25 0.19
C PRO A 118 -1.41 -16.15 -0.91
N LEU A 119 -1.35 -17.19 -1.73
CA LEU A 119 -0.53 -17.21 -2.94
C LEU A 119 -1.00 -16.11 -3.92
N PRO A 120 -0.10 -15.59 -4.77
CA PRO A 120 -0.51 -14.71 -5.87
C PRO A 120 -1.30 -15.53 -6.90
N PRO A 121 -2.05 -14.87 -7.81
CA PRO A 121 -2.64 -15.56 -8.96
C PRO A 121 -1.56 -16.20 -9.86
N GLU A 122 -1.99 -16.94 -10.88
CA GLU A 122 -1.06 -17.35 -11.93
C GLU A 122 -0.44 -16.15 -12.64
N SER A 123 0.76 -16.34 -13.20
CA SER A 123 1.49 -15.24 -13.83
C SER A 123 0.95 -14.95 -15.22
N GLY A 124 0.33 -13.79 -15.39
CA GLY A 124 0.32 -13.11 -16.68
C GLY A 124 1.75 -12.74 -17.15
N GLU A 125 1.85 -12.13 -18.32
CA GLU A 125 3.12 -11.65 -18.86
C GLU A 125 3.27 -10.13 -18.74
N TYR A 126 4.48 -9.67 -18.40
CA TYR A 126 4.77 -8.28 -18.08
C TYR A 126 5.93 -7.74 -18.94
N PRO A 127 5.85 -6.50 -19.48
CA PRO A 127 6.89 -5.95 -20.36
C PRO A 127 8.22 -5.69 -19.63
N THR A 128 8.20 -5.54 -18.29
CA THR A 128 9.42 -5.41 -17.50
C THR A 128 9.30 -6.11 -16.16
N ILE A 129 10.43 -6.51 -15.57
CA ILE A 129 10.51 -6.96 -14.18
C ILE A 129 9.93 -5.92 -13.19
N ASN A 130 9.96 -4.63 -13.49
CA ASN A 130 9.40 -3.62 -12.61
C ASN A 130 7.86 -3.60 -12.66
N ALA A 131 7.26 -3.87 -13.82
CA ALA A 131 5.81 -4.07 -13.96
C ALA A 131 5.35 -5.35 -13.22
N LEU A 132 6.08 -6.48 -13.39
CA LEU A 132 5.83 -7.71 -12.64
C LEU A 132 5.89 -7.49 -11.12
N MET A 133 6.95 -6.82 -10.64
CA MET A 133 7.11 -6.49 -9.23
C MET A 133 6.07 -5.49 -8.71
N ALA A 134 5.51 -4.64 -9.57
CA ALA A 134 4.40 -3.76 -9.23
C ALA A 134 3.09 -4.55 -9.08
N ALA A 135 2.77 -5.43 -10.04
CA ALA A 135 1.59 -6.29 -9.99
C ALA A 135 1.59 -7.20 -8.74
N LEU A 136 2.71 -7.88 -8.45
CA LEU A 136 2.84 -8.69 -7.23
C LEU A 136 2.66 -7.86 -5.95
N ASN A 137 3.24 -6.66 -5.86
CA ASN A 137 3.07 -5.84 -4.67
C ASN A 137 1.68 -5.17 -4.58
N ALA A 138 1.02 -4.91 -5.70
CA ALA A 138 -0.39 -4.47 -5.74
C ALA A 138 -1.35 -5.58 -5.29
N PHE A 139 -1.04 -6.85 -5.57
CA PHE A 139 -1.73 -7.98 -4.95
C PHE A 139 -1.49 -8.03 -3.43
N TYR A 140 -0.23 -7.94 -3.00
CA TYR A 140 0.15 -8.15 -1.59
C TYR A 140 -0.13 -6.97 -0.65
N VAL A 141 -0.32 -5.74 -1.15
CA VAL A 141 -0.49 -4.53 -0.31
C VAL A 141 -1.71 -4.62 0.61
N THR A 142 -2.84 -5.13 0.12
CA THR A 142 -4.07 -5.37 0.91
C THR A 142 -4.03 -6.67 1.70
N ARG A 143 -3.04 -7.54 1.47
CA ARG A 143 -2.90 -8.88 2.05
C ARG A 143 -1.78 -8.96 3.08
N GLY A 144 -1.38 -7.81 3.62
CA GLY A 144 -0.42 -7.67 4.71
C GLY A 144 0.97 -8.23 4.41
N ALA A 145 1.39 -8.26 3.14
CA ALA A 145 2.67 -8.82 2.72
C ALA A 145 3.39 -7.89 1.71
N ALA A 146 4.63 -8.21 1.38
CA ALA A 146 5.36 -7.58 0.28
C ALA A 146 6.44 -8.52 -0.28
N VAL A 147 6.82 -8.32 -1.55
CA VAL A 147 7.88 -9.09 -2.20
C VAL A 147 8.97 -8.18 -2.78
N VAL A 148 10.22 -8.67 -2.76
CA VAL A 148 11.42 -7.94 -3.16
C VAL A 148 12.33 -8.77 -4.06
N LYS A 149 12.96 -8.11 -5.05
CA LYS A 149 14.03 -8.68 -5.87
C LYS A 149 15.23 -9.00 -4.96
N LYS A 150 15.71 -10.24 -4.96
CA LYS A 150 16.77 -10.74 -4.06
C LYS A 150 18.10 -11.00 -4.78
N SER A 151 18.07 -11.80 -5.83
CA SER A 151 19.26 -12.19 -6.62
C SER A 151 18.95 -12.08 -8.10
N ALA A 152 19.86 -11.49 -8.87
CA ALA A 152 19.79 -11.40 -10.33
C ALA A 152 20.77 -12.40 -10.95
N SER A 153 20.35 -13.13 -11.98
CA SER A 153 21.22 -14.03 -12.74
C SER A 153 20.76 -14.12 -14.20
N ASN A 154 21.32 -15.06 -14.96
CA ASN A 154 21.02 -15.29 -16.37
C ASN A 154 21.12 -14.00 -17.22
N TYR A 155 22.30 -13.37 -17.22
CA TYR A 155 22.52 -12.16 -18.01
C TYR A 155 22.54 -12.51 -19.51
N ARG A 156 21.80 -11.74 -20.29
CA ARG A 156 21.69 -11.85 -21.75
C ARG A 156 21.77 -10.44 -22.37
N ILE A 157 22.10 -10.38 -23.65
CA ILE A 157 21.95 -9.15 -24.44
C ILE A 157 20.54 -9.19 -25.02
N VAL A 158 19.74 -8.18 -24.70
CA VAL A 158 18.37 -7.98 -25.21
C VAL A 158 18.33 -6.56 -25.76
N ASN A 159 17.98 -6.39 -27.04
CA ASN A 159 17.96 -5.10 -27.74
C ASN A 159 19.25 -4.29 -27.54
N GLY A 160 20.40 -4.94 -27.67
CA GLY A 160 21.74 -4.37 -27.45
C GLY A 160 22.16 -4.22 -25.97
N VAL A 161 21.23 -4.29 -25.01
CA VAL A 161 21.50 -4.05 -23.58
C VAL A 161 21.78 -5.36 -22.83
N ARG A 162 22.90 -5.43 -22.11
CA ARG A 162 23.20 -6.56 -21.21
C ARG A 162 22.36 -6.47 -19.92
N MET A 163 21.30 -7.27 -19.83
CA MET A 163 20.37 -7.29 -18.68
C MET A 163 20.19 -8.70 -18.09
N PRO A 164 19.88 -8.82 -16.78
CA PRO A 164 19.52 -10.11 -16.18
C PRO A 164 18.11 -10.52 -16.64
N THR A 165 17.94 -11.76 -17.09
CA THR A 165 16.63 -12.32 -17.47
C THR A 165 16.09 -13.31 -16.43
N TYR A 166 16.69 -13.35 -15.24
CA TYR A 166 16.23 -14.14 -14.10
C TYR A 166 16.36 -13.35 -12.79
N TYR A 167 15.31 -13.37 -11.97
CA TYR A 167 15.33 -12.90 -10.59
C TYR A 167 14.74 -13.94 -9.63
N SER A 168 15.48 -14.20 -8.55
CA SER A 168 14.87 -14.71 -7.32
C SER A 168 14.12 -13.56 -6.63
N VAL A 169 12.84 -13.78 -6.32
CA VAL A 169 11.94 -12.83 -5.66
C VAL A 169 11.48 -13.47 -4.35
N ASN A 170 11.65 -12.77 -3.23
CA ASN A 170 11.33 -13.30 -1.89
C ASN A 170 10.33 -12.40 -1.18
N CYS A 171 9.66 -12.94 -0.16
CA CYS A 171 9.00 -12.11 0.85
C CYS A 171 9.99 -11.06 1.42
N ASP A 172 9.53 -9.85 1.69
CA ASP A 172 10.38 -8.81 2.30
C ASP A 172 10.82 -9.18 3.74
N ARG A 173 10.11 -10.10 4.40
CA ARG A 173 10.51 -10.77 5.66
C ARG A 173 11.32 -12.05 5.49
N GLY A 174 11.84 -12.34 4.29
CA GLY A 174 12.66 -13.53 4.00
C GLY A 174 13.98 -13.64 4.76
N PRO A 175 14.97 -14.43 4.28
CA PRO A 175 16.22 -14.69 5.01
C PRO A 175 16.97 -13.43 5.46
N ARG A 176 17.40 -13.43 6.73
CA ARG A 176 18.39 -12.50 7.28
C ARG A 176 19.68 -12.57 6.45
N ARG A 177 20.50 -11.52 6.56
CA ARG A 177 21.90 -11.58 6.15
C ARG A 177 22.75 -11.66 7.41
N ALA A 178 23.85 -12.43 7.35
CA ALA A 178 24.86 -12.41 8.38
C ALA A 178 25.35 -10.96 8.64
N SER A 179 25.58 -10.62 9.91
CA SER A 179 26.07 -9.29 10.28
C SER A 179 27.57 -9.20 10.04
N SER A 180 27.99 -8.37 9.10
CA SER A 180 29.38 -7.94 8.95
C SER A 180 29.72 -6.69 9.79
N SER A 181 28.95 -6.41 10.85
CA SER A 181 29.08 -5.19 11.65
C SER A 181 29.83 -5.42 12.97
N LYS A 182 30.65 -4.45 13.39
CA LYS A 182 31.46 -4.49 14.62
C LYS A 182 30.65 -4.37 15.94
N GLY A 183 29.39 -4.79 15.98
CA GLY A 183 28.53 -4.81 17.20
C GLY A 183 28.11 -3.45 17.80
N LEU A 184 28.80 -2.35 17.48
CA LEU A 184 28.66 -0.99 18.04
C LEU A 184 27.24 -0.39 18.11
N ARG A 185 26.24 -0.98 17.42
CA ARG A 185 24.83 -0.59 17.51
C ARG A 185 23.95 -1.83 17.38
N ARG A 186 23.02 -2.03 18.32
CA ARG A 186 21.95 -3.04 18.19
C ARG A 186 20.96 -2.59 17.12
N ALA A 187 21.00 -3.20 15.94
CA ALA A 187 20.08 -2.93 14.84
C ALA A 187 18.91 -3.92 14.85
N SER A 188 17.68 -3.44 14.94
CA SER A 188 16.49 -4.27 14.72
C SER A 188 16.29 -4.57 13.23
N THR A 189 15.66 -5.70 12.93
CA THR A 189 15.44 -6.19 11.57
C THR A 189 14.03 -6.76 11.41
N LEU A 190 13.37 -6.42 10.30
CA LEU A 190 12.01 -6.89 9.97
C LEU A 190 12.01 -8.28 9.28
N LYS A 191 13.17 -8.92 9.20
CA LYS A 191 13.35 -10.27 8.66
C LYS A 191 12.86 -11.29 9.68
N LEU A 192 12.12 -12.30 9.21
CA LEU A 192 11.62 -13.45 9.97
C LEU A 192 12.10 -14.78 9.35
N ASP A 193 13.07 -14.71 8.43
CA ASP A 193 13.62 -15.86 7.70
C ASP A 193 12.58 -16.61 6.86
N CYS A 194 11.54 -15.89 6.44
CA CYS A 194 10.42 -16.41 5.66
C CYS A 194 10.88 -17.17 4.41
N PRO A 195 10.50 -18.45 4.22
CA PRO A 195 11.02 -19.25 3.13
C PRO A 195 10.44 -18.83 1.77
N PHE A 196 9.22 -18.26 1.77
CA PHE A 196 8.44 -17.84 0.59
C PHE A 196 9.27 -17.26 -0.56
N ARG A 197 9.06 -17.83 -1.75
CA ARG A 197 9.89 -17.58 -2.93
C ARG A 197 9.12 -17.73 -4.22
N ILE A 198 9.28 -16.71 -5.05
CA ILE A 198 8.87 -16.65 -6.44
C ILE A 198 10.14 -16.62 -7.29
N VAL A 199 10.13 -17.27 -8.45
CA VAL A 199 11.13 -17.07 -9.50
C VAL A 199 10.48 -16.31 -10.64
N ALA A 200 11.00 -15.12 -10.94
CA ALA A 200 10.62 -14.32 -12.10
C ALA A 200 11.66 -14.49 -13.20
N ALA A 201 11.22 -14.73 -14.43
CA ALA A 201 12.09 -14.96 -15.57
C ALA A 201 11.55 -14.29 -16.84
N ALA A 202 12.48 -13.92 -17.73
CA ALA A 202 12.22 -13.52 -19.09
C ALA A 202 12.95 -14.49 -20.02
N THR A 203 12.25 -15.01 -21.03
CA THR A 203 12.75 -16.07 -21.92
C THR A 203 12.72 -15.62 -23.37
N LYS A 204 13.55 -16.21 -24.24
CA LYS A 204 13.48 -15.90 -25.68
C LYS A 204 12.15 -16.36 -26.31
N ALA A 205 11.52 -17.41 -25.77
CA ALA A 205 10.23 -17.90 -26.24
C ALA A 205 9.07 -16.94 -25.92
N SER A 206 9.19 -16.16 -24.84
CA SER A 206 8.22 -15.12 -24.44
C SER A 206 8.64 -13.72 -24.89
N ASP A 207 9.47 -13.58 -25.93
CA ASP A 207 10.08 -12.32 -26.39
C ASP A 207 10.63 -11.42 -25.25
N PHE A 208 11.30 -12.06 -24.28
CA PHE A 208 11.78 -11.46 -23.04
C PHE A 208 10.73 -10.71 -22.20
N ARG A 209 9.42 -10.89 -22.48
CA ARG A 209 8.35 -10.62 -21.50
C ARG A 209 8.59 -11.48 -20.27
N TRP A 210 8.33 -10.86 -19.13
CA TRP A 210 8.55 -11.43 -17.81
C TRP A 210 7.32 -12.18 -17.34
N SER A 211 7.52 -13.40 -16.85
CA SER A 211 6.54 -14.16 -16.08
C SER A 211 7.17 -14.65 -14.78
N TYR A 212 6.36 -15.23 -13.89
CA TYR A 212 6.83 -15.83 -12.65
C TYR A 212 6.18 -17.17 -12.35
N ARG A 213 6.82 -17.93 -11.46
CA ARG A 213 6.22 -19.09 -10.79
C ARG A 213 6.51 -19.04 -9.30
N VAL A 214 5.58 -19.49 -8.47
CA VAL A 214 5.85 -19.81 -7.07
C VAL A 214 6.80 -21.02 -7.04
N VAL A 215 7.81 -20.97 -6.17
CA VAL A 215 8.79 -22.06 -5.96
C VAL A 215 8.81 -22.52 -4.51
N GLU A 216 8.47 -21.62 -3.59
CA GLU A 216 8.21 -21.94 -2.18
C GLU A 216 6.94 -21.19 -1.78
N PRO A 217 5.78 -21.88 -1.64
CA PRO A 217 4.50 -21.23 -1.34
C PRO A 217 4.34 -20.83 0.12
N ASN A 218 5.15 -21.38 1.04
CA ASN A 218 4.88 -21.24 2.47
C ASN A 218 5.39 -19.91 3.06
N HIS A 219 4.54 -19.27 3.86
CA HIS A 219 4.92 -18.19 4.76
C HIS A 219 5.01 -18.72 6.19
N ASN A 220 6.07 -18.35 6.94
CA ASN A 220 6.21 -18.66 8.37
C ASN A 220 5.69 -17.53 9.28
N HIS A 221 4.83 -16.66 8.75
CA HIS A 221 4.20 -15.54 9.45
C HIS A 221 2.88 -15.18 8.78
N GLY A 222 1.92 -14.68 9.56
CA GLY A 222 0.67 -14.16 9.02
C GLY A 222 0.79 -12.77 8.35
N PRO A 223 -0.34 -12.23 7.86
CA PRO A 223 -0.46 -10.85 7.38
C PRO A 223 0.00 -9.81 8.40
N SER A 224 0.42 -8.66 7.89
CA SER A 224 0.76 -7.46 8.68
C SER A 224 -0.45 -6.58 8.95
N SER A 225 -0.39 -5.80 10.04
CA SER A 225 -1.38 -4.77 10.40
C SER A 225 -1.69 -3.76 9.28
N GLY A 226 -0.73 -3.48 8.39
CA GLY A 226 -0.93 -2.56 7.28
C GLY A 226 0.30 -2.42 6.36
N PRO A 227 0.13 -1.75 5.20
CA PRO A 227 1.19 -1.58 4.20
C PRO A 227 2.45 -0.88 4.74
N GLU A 228 2.28 0.00 5.72
CA GLU A 228 3.37 0.76 6.35
C GLU A 228 4.31 -0.13 7.18
N ALA A 229 3.98 -1.40 7.42
CA ALA A 229 4.93 -2.41 7.92
C ALA A 229 6.06 -2.70 6.92
N HIS A 230 5.79 -2.60 5.61
CA HIS A 230 6.70 -3.05 4.55
C HIS A 230 7.55 -1.93 3.97
N ALA A 231 8.82 -2.23 3.66
CA ALA A 231 9.72 -1.27 3.02
C ALA A 231 9.48 -1.14 1.50
N ALA A 232 8.71 -2.04 0.90
CA ALA A 232 8.28 -1.95 -0.50
C ALA A 232 7.22 -0.86 -0.69
N HIS A 233 6.15 -0.91 0.12
CA HIS A 233 4.96 -0.05 -0.01
C HIS A 233 5.20 1.37 0.52
N ARG A 234 6.13 1.57 1.46
CA ARG A 234 6.52 2.90 1.98
C ARG A 234 7.37 3.76 1.03
N LYS A 235 7.55 3.35 -0.22
CA LYS A 235 8.29 4.13 -1.22
C LYS A 235 7.40 5.25 -1.76
N ARG A 236 7.91 6.48 -1.70
CA ARG A 236 7.30 7.62 -2.39
C ARG A 236 7.36 7.43 -3.92
N THR A 237 6.30 7.86 -4.61
CA THR A 237 6.30 8.01 -6.08
C THR A 237 7.35 9.05 -6.53
N PRO A 238 7.69 9.16 -7.83
CA PRO A 238 8.60 10.21 -8.29
C PRO A 238 8.16 11.62 -7.88
N ALA A 239 6.94 12.03 -8.26
CA ALA A 239 6.36 13.31 -7.88
C ALA A 239 6.37 13.53 -6.35
N GLN A 240 5.99 12.53 -5.54
CA GLN A 240 6.06 12.65 -4.07
C GLN A 240 7.50 12.83 -3.53
N ARG A 241 8.54 12.31 -4.20
CA ARG A 241 9.95 12.55 -3.82
C ARG A 241 10.38 13.97 -4.21
N GLU A 242 10.04 14.41 -5.41
CA GLU A 242 10.36 15.74 -5.92
C GLU A 242 9.66 16.84 -5.10
N LEU A 243 8.37 16.67 -4.79
CA LEU A 243 7.61 17.53 -3.89
C LEU A 243 8.18 17.51 -2.47
N MET A 244 8.50 16.35 -1.91
CA MET A 244 9.17 16.25 -0.58
C MET A 244 10.55 16.93 -0.58
N ALA A 245 11.28 16.91 -1.69
CA ALA A 245 12.56 17.63 -1.81
C ALA A 245 12.36 19.15 -1.89
N LYS A 246 11.40 19.64 -2.69
CA LYS A 246 11.00 21.06 -2.77
C LYS A 246 10.52 21.57 -1.40
N LEU A 247 9.74 20.79 -0.66
CA LEU A 247 9.30 21.10 0.70
C LEU A 247 10.42 21.00 1.75
N ALA A 248 11.49 20.24 1.47
CA ALA A 248 12.61 20.08 2.39
C ALA A 248 13.60 21.25 2.36
N SER A 249 13.74 21.95 1.23
CA SER A 249 14.62 23.14 1.09
C SER A 249 14.04 24.39 1.76
N TYR A 250 12.71 24.54 1.81
CA TYR A 250 12.09 25.61 2.62
C TYR A 250 12.31 25.36 4.12
N GLY A 251 12.96 26.31 4.79
CA GLY A 251 13.29 26.22 6.21
C GLY A 251 12.07 26.33 7.16
N THR A 252 11.04 27.05 6.73
CA THR A 252 9.82 27.36 7.50
C THR A 252 8.86 26.17 7.63
N ILE A 253 8.69 25.38 6.57
CA ILE A 253 7.76 24.25 6.51
C ILE A 253 8.24 23.17 7.49
N LYS A 254 7.38 22.73 8.42
CA LYS A 254 7.73 21.72 9.43
C LYS A 254 7.58 20.32 8.84
N ALA A 255 8.14 19.33 9.54
CA ALA A 255 8.12 17.94 9.06
C ALA A 255 6.75 17.24 9.18
N ARG A 256 5.76 17.86 9.83
CA ARG A 256 4.35 17.42 9.81
C ARG A 256 3.69 17.97 8.54
N ASP A 257 3.69 19.29 8.42
CA ASP A 257 3.13 20.06 7.30
C ASP A 257 3.61 19.49 5.93
N ALA A 258 4.93 19.26 5.77
CA ALA A 258 5.50 18.66 4.56
C ALA A 258 5.06 17.21 4.30
N ALA A 259 4.69 16.45 5.34
CA ALA A 259 4.14 15.10 5.20
C ALA A 259 2.68 15.16 4.71
N ASP A 260 1.91 16.11 5.24
CA ASP A 260 0.48 16.24 4.97
C ASP A 260 0.22 16.86 3.59
N ILE A 261 1.04 17.83 3.15
CA ILE A 261 1.06 18.31 1.75
C ILE A 261 1.34 17.16 0.77
N VAL A 262 2.29 16.27 1.08
CA VAL A 262 2.63 15.12 0.20
C VAL A 262 1.57 14.00 0.24
N LYS A 263 0.70 13.96 1.25
CA LYS A 263 -0.53 13.14 1.20
C LYS A 263 -1.62 13.80 0.35
N ALA A 264 -1.81 15.12 0.51
CA ALA A 264 -2.82 15.88 -0.23
C ALA A 264 -2.56 15.90 -1.75
N ALA A 265 -1.30 15.86 -2.17
CA ALA A 265 -0.89 15.67 -3.57
C ALA A 265 -1.19 14.27 -4.15
N GLY A 266 -1.73 13.35 -3.35
CA GLY A 266 -2.28 12.08 -3.80
C GLY A 266 -1.29 10.93 -4.02
N GLY A 267 -1.83 9.84 -4.55
CA GLY A 267 -1.14 8.55 -4.71
C GLY A 267 -0.96 7.78 -3.39
N PRO A 268 -0.36 6.57 -3.42
CA PRO A 268 -0.15 5.76 -2.22
C PRO A 268 0.73 6.48 -1.19
N SER A 269 0.27 6.57 0.06
CA SER A 269 0.86 7.45 1.08
C SER A 269 1.22 6.75 2.39
N PHE A 270 1.66 5.49 2.33
CA PHE A 270 1.96 4.63 3.49
C PHE A 270 3.23 5.03 4.29
N PHE A 271 3.92 6.10 3.91
CA PHE A 271 5.19 6.48 4.54
C PHE A 271 5.01 6.96 6.00
N ARG A 272 5.92 6.58 6.89
CA ARG A 272 5.88 6.95 8.31
C ARG A 272 6.53 8.31 8.53
N GLN A 273 6.26 8.97 9.66
CA GLN A 273 6.91 10.24 10.03
C GLN A 273 8.45 10.16 10.02
N ARG A 274 9.02 8.99 10.38
CA ARG A 274 10.47 8.72 10.29
C ARG A 274 10.99 8.83 8.85
N ASP A 275 10.19 8.42 7.86
CA ASP A 275 10.56 8.47 6.44
C ASP A 275 10.50 9.90 5.87
N VAL A 276 9.74 10.80 6.50
CA VAL A 276 9.78 12.26 6.20
C VAL A 276 11.09 12.86 6.71
N TYR A 277 11.46 12.60 7.97
CA TYR A 277 12.74 13.06 8.52
C TYR A 277 13.94 12.48 7.76
N ASN A 278 13.89 11.21 7.35
CA ASN A 278 14.93 10.59 6.52
C ASN A 278 15.11 11.33 5.19
N ASP A 279 14.02 11.73 4.51
CA ASP A 279 14.12 12.43 3.23
C ASP A 279 14.60 13.87 3.39
N ARG A 280 14.21 14.59 4.45
CA ARG A 280 14.82 15.91 4.77
C ARG A 280 16.32 15.80 5.05
N GLN A 281 16.79 14.71 5.68
CA GLN A 281 18.23 14.46 5.87
C GLN A 281 18.94 14.12 4.54
N LYS A 282 18.29 13.38 3.62
CA LYS A 282 18.83 13.15 2.27
C LYS A 282 18.95 14.46 1.48
N ALA A 283 17.89 15.27 1.45
CA ALA A 283 17.88 16.57 0.77
C ALA A 283 18.97 17.50 1.34
N ARG A 284 19.08 17.59 2.67
CA ARG A 284 20.13 18.36 3.34
C ARG A 284 21.55 17.86 2.98
N LYS A 285 21.77 16.54 2.91
CA LYS A 285 23.06 15.98 2.47
C LYS A 285 23.34 16.26 0.99
N ALA A 286 22.33 16.19 0.12
CA ALA A 286 22.48 16.51 -1.31
C ALA A 286 22.83 17.98 -1.54
N ALA A 287 22.31 18.89 -0.70
CA ALA A 287 22.67 20.30 -0.67
C ALA A 287 24.01 20.61 0.06
N GLY A 288 24.84 19.61 0.36
CA GLY A 288 26.15 19.78 1.01
C GLY A 288 26.12 20.23 2.48
N LEU A 289 24.95 20.45 3.07
CA LEU A 289 24.79 21.04 4.39
C LEU A 289 25.16 20.04 5.51
N PRO A 290 25.87 20.47 6.58
CA PRO A 290 26.38 19.59 7.63
C PRO A 290 25.25 18.95 8.45
N PRO A 291 25.49 17.84 9.19
CA PRO A 291 24.49 17.24 10.07
C PRO A 291 23.86 18.29 11.01
N ARG A 292 22.54 18.22 11.23
CA ARG A 292 21.87 19.14 12.16
C ARG A 292 22.34 18.80 13.58
N GLU A 293 22.98 19.76 14.25
CA GLU A 293 23.53 19.53 15.59
C GLU A 293 22.44 19.14 16.58
N LYS A 294 22.76 18.21 17.48
CA LYS A 294 21.88 17.88 18.61
C LYS A 294 21.91 19.03 19.60
N GLY A 295 20.77 19.45 20.14
CA GLY A 295 20.62 20.70 20.91
C GLY A 295 21.64 20.92 22.04
N ALA A 296 22.10 19.85 22.70
CA ALA A 296 23.16 19.94 23.71
C ALA A 296 24.51 20.44 23.15
N LYS A 297 24.89 20.01 21.93
CA LYS A 297 26.10 20.49 21.25
C LYS A 297 25.94 21.92 20.71
N ALA A 298 24.77 22.24 20.15
CA ALA A 298 24.48 23.59 19.68
C ALA A 298 24.53 24.63 20.82
N LYS A 299 23.97 24.31 22.00
CA LYS A 299 24.11 25.16 23.20
C LYS A 299 25.55 25.27 23.68
N ALA A 300 26.30 24.15 23.73
CA ALA A 300 27.71 24.17 24.13
C ALA A 300 28.57 25.02 23.19
N LYS A 301 28.34 24.94 21.86
CA LYS A 301 29.04 25.78 20.88
C LYS A 301 28.70 27.26 21.06
N ALA A 302 27.41 27.60 21.16
CA ALA A 302 26.97 29.00 21.35
C ALA A 302 27.56 29.63 22.62
N ASN A 303 27.60 28.90 23.74
CA ASN A 303 28.26 29.38 24.96
C ASN A 303 29.76 29.56 24.76
N ASN A 304 30.45 28.63 24.09
CA ASN A 304 31.89 28.75 23.84
C ASN A 304 32.23 29.94 22.93
N ASP A 305 31.53 30.08 21.80
CA ASP A 305 31.71 31.19 20.86
C ASP A 305 31.50 32.56 21.57
N SER A 306 30.55 32.62 22.52
CA SER A 306 30.25 33.83 23.29
C SER A 306 31.26 34.16 24.40
N ILE A 307 32.07 33.18 24.86
CA ILE A 307 33.10 33.37 25.89
C ILE A 307 34.44 33.79 25.26
N GLN A 308 34.65 33.51 23.96
CA GLN A 308 35.85 33.91 23.22
C GLN A 308 35.73 35.30 22.55
N SER A 309 34.68 36.06 22.89
CA SER A 309 34.38 37.40 22.34
C SER A 309 34.32 38.50 23.42
N THR A 310 34.92 38.23 24.58
CA THR A 310 34.99 39.11 25.77
C THR A 310 36.39 39.06 26.37
#